data_AF-A0A7W8J921-F1
#
_entry.id   AF-A0A7W8J921-F1
#
_cell.length_a   1.000
_cell.length_b   1.000
_cell.length_c   1.000
_cell.angle_alpha   90.00
_cell.angle_beta   90.00
_cell.angle_gamma   90.00
#
_symmetry.space_group_name_H-M   'P 1'
#
loop_
_entity.id
_entity.type
_entity.pdbx_description
1 polymer ?
#
loop_
_entity_poly.entity_id
_entity_poly.type
_entity_poly.pdbx_seq_one_letter_code
_entity_poly.pdbx_strand_id
1 'polypeptide(L)'
;MKLPRIKFGRPQQLAALLLLVFLAECLWVVSRQQLSQQDYRYAECGREMWERPSPLAGYFTTCGNLNGDGTFAYRVAGLPLTVQRLVMLGADKIRKPENRLYTQGSLNGSTWEARHELFSVKYLLHLPFLFFAIWLGGGLWWVSRRLFGNEGGFFALGLYCFCPAIVRSAVTPNNEVLAMWGLYGLVYTAMGVAHAMQGPRRKWRPRIALLTLSLGLTAAAHLLAAIIGFVMAVVWMMYLAERRRSYVMQILVFAAVGALAILFASYAFRLAPFSYIFTGGGARLWFSLDGAKRFFLSPANAPIVVATLVALLLYVSTRRCRYFGNTAPLVMILLLFPLVTTQTVSQPWLWALPFLFTFVGGVFADVLEMRQRRMFLVLSGAILFMQAILCLSLLPEIAR
;
A
#
# COMPACT_ATOMS: atom_id res chain seq x y z
N MET A 1 -26.52 -19.23 -12.59
CA MET A 1 -26.29 -17.95 -11.88
C MET A 1 -26.03 -16.85 -12.91
N LYS A 2 -26.91 -15.85 -13.05
CA LYS A 2 -26.63 -14.70 -13.93
C LYS A 2 -25.60 -13.83 -13.20
N LEU A 3 -24.36 -13.81 -13.69
CA LEU A 3 -23.35 -12.87 -13.21
C LEU A 3 -23.92 -11.45 -13.35
N PRO A 4 -23.84 -10.61 -12.30
CA PRO A 4 -24.33 -9.25 -12.39
C PRO A 4 -23.57 -8.52 -13.51
N ARG A 5 -24.31 -7.92 -14.47
CA ARG A 5 -23.70 -7.09 -15.51
C ARG A 5 -23.02 -5.89 -14.85
N ILE A 6 -21.69 -5.92 -14.79
CA ILE A 6 -20.88 -4.79 -14.30
C ILE A 6 -20.96 -3.70 -15.35
N LYS A 7 -21.82 -2.70 -15.12
CA LYS A 7 -21.87 -1.50 -15.96
C LYS A 7 -20.73 -0.58 -15.55
N PHE A 8 -19.70 -0.48 -16.39
CA PHE A 8 -18.64 0.53 -16.22
C PHE A 8 -19.20 1.91 -16.56
N GLY A 9 -19.38 2.75 -15.55
CA GLY A 9 -19.75 4.14 -15.76
C GLY A 9 -18.56 4.95 -16.29
N ARG A 10 -18.84 6.05 -17.01
CA ARG A 10 -17.84 7.05 -17.41
C ARG A 10 -16.84 7.43 -16.31
N PRO A 11 -17.24 7.66 -15.03
CA PRO A 11 -16.27 8.01 -14.00
C PRO A 11 -15.31 6.86 -13.64
N GLN A 12 -15.74 5.61 -13.76
CA GLN A 12 -14.86 4.44 -13.54
C GLN A 12 -13.85 4.30 -14.68
N GLN A 13 -14.26 4.58 -15.92
CA GLN A 13 -13.38 4.54 -17.08
C GLN A 13 -12.27 5.59 -17.00
N LEU A 14 -12.61 6.82 -16.60
CA LEU A 14 -11.61 7.88 -16.40
C LEU A 14 -10.62 7.55 -15.27
N ALA A 15 -11.10 6.97 -14.18
CA ALA A 15 -10.24 6.57 -13.07
C ALA A 15 -9.30 5.43 -13.48
N ALA A 16 -9.81 4.46 -14.25
CA ALA A 16 -9.01 3.40 -14.83
C ALA A 16 -7.95 3.96 -15.79
N LEU A 17 -8.28 4.97 -16.60
CA LEU A 17 -7.32 5.62 -17.49
C LEU A 17 -6.19 6.31 -16.70
N LEU A 18 -6.50 7.04 -15.62
CA LEU A 18 -5.49 7.63 -14.75
C LEU A 18 -4.58 6.57 -14.09
N LEU A 19 -5.14 5.44 -13.69
CA LEU A 19 -4.35 4.32 -13.15
C LEU A 19 -3.50 3.63 -14.23
N LEU A 20 -3.97 3.60 -15.48
CA LEU A 20 -3.19 3.10 -16.62
C LEU A 20 -2.02 4.04 -16.96
N VAL A 21 -2.22 5.35 -16.86
CA VAL A 21 -1.13 6.33 -16.98
C VAL A 21 -0.08 6.09 -15.89
N PHE A 22 -0.51 5.97 -14.62
CA PHE A 22 0.39 5.63 -13.52
C PHE A 22 1.13 4.30 -13.73
N LEU A 23 0.43 3.27 -14.22
CA LEU A 23 1.04 1.98 -14.57
C LEU A 23 2.10 2.16 -15.67
N ALA A 24 1.80 2.94 -16.72
CA ALA A 24 2.72 3.18 -17.82
C ALA A 24 3.98 3.93 -17.36
N GLU A 25 3.83 4.95 -16.51
CA GLU A 25 4.95 5.67 -15.89
C GLU A 25 5.85 4.72 -15.07
N CYS A 26 5.23 3.91 -14.21
CA CYS A 26 5.98 2.94 -13.39
C CYS A 26 6.68 1.89 -14.25
N LEU A 27 6.02 1.34 -15.27
CA LEU A 27 6.64 0.37 -16.19
C LEU A 27 7.76 0.99 -17.02
N TRP A 28 7.66 2.27 -17.38
CA TRP A 28 8.71 3.03 -18.07
C TRP A 28 9.94 3.22 -17.18
N VAL A 29 9.74 3.45 -15.87
CA VAL A 29 10.83 3.54 -14.90
C VAL A 29 11.45 2.17 -14.66
N VAL A 30 10.62 1.15 -14.40
CA VAL A 30 11.06 -0.23 -14.23
C VAL A 30 11.76 -0.74 -15.49
N SER A 31 11.48 -0.26 -16.71
CA SER A 31 12.23 -0.68 -17.90
C SER A 31 13.65 -0.12 -17.94
N ARG A 32 13.92 1.04 -17.30
CA ARG A 32 15.20 1.76 -17.36
C ARG A 32 16.09 1.61 -16.11
N GLN A 33 15.54 1.18 -14.99
CA GLN A 33 16.32 0.97 -13.77
C GLN A 33 17.41 -0.10 -13.94
N GLN A 34 18.50 -0.02 -13.19
CA GLN A 34 19.41 -1.15 -13.05
C GLN A 34 18.99 -1.98 -11.84
N LEU A 35 19.30 -3.27 -11.86
CA LEU A 35 19.07 -4.11 -10.69
C LEU A 35 20.00 -3.67 -9.56
N SER A 36 19.41 -3.39 -8.41
CA SER A 36 20.10 -2.90 -7.23
C SER A 36 20.43 -4.03 -6.25
N GLN A 37 21.23 -3.73 -5.22
CA GLN A 37 21.48 -4.65 -4.11
C GLN A 37 20.19 -4.96 -3.32
N GLN A 38 19.27 -4.01 -3.27
CA GLN A 38 17.96 -4.21 -2.63
C GLN A 38 17.15 -5.27 -3.40
N ASP A 39 17.16 -5.21 -4.73
CA ASP A 39 16.45 -6.18 -5.57
C ASP A 39 17.00 -7.60 -5.36
N TYR A 40 18.33 -7.72 -5.28
CA TYR A 40 19.01 -8.96 -4.96
C TYR A 40 18.54 -9.52 -3.61
N ARG A 41 18.56 -8.69 -2.57
CA ARG A 41 18.13 -9.06 -1.21
C ARG A 41 16.68 -9.55 -1.17
N TYR A 42 15.76 -8.86 -1.86
CA TYR A 42 14.35 -9.26 -1.91
C TYR A 42 14.14 -10.55 -2.71
N ALA A 43 14.88 -10.77 -3.80
CA ALA A 43 14.81 -11.98 -4.61
C ALA A 43 15.31 -13.22 -3.84
N GLU A 44 16.47 -13.10 -3.18
CA GLU A 44 17.09 -14.21 -2.44
C GLU A 44 16.27 -14.60 -1.21
N CYS A 45 15.97 -13.63 -0.35
CA CYS A 45 15.25 -13.91 0.89
C CYS A 45 13.77 -14.19 0.67
N GLY A 46 13.16 -13.61 -0.37
CA GLY A 46 11.81 -13.98 -0.79
C GLY A 46 11.73 -15.44 -1.23
N ARG A 47 12.73 -15.94 -1.96
CA ARG A 47 12.82 -17.35 -2.37
C ARG A 47 12.93 -18.27 -1.17
N GLU A 48 13.81 -17.98 -0.24
CA GLU A 48 14.00 -18.79 0.98
C GLU A 48 12.71 -18.98 1.78
N MET A 49 11.84 -17.95 1.79
CA MET A 49 10.53 -18.03 2.43
C MET A 49 9.52 -18.96 1.74
N TRP A 50 9.75 -19.31 0.47
CA TRP A 50 8.88 -20.19 -0.32
C TRP A 50 9.47 -21.57 -0.59
N GLU A 51 10.75 -21.66 -0.94
CA GLU A 51 11.38 -22.87 -1.48
C GLU A 51 12.14 -23.72 -0.45
N ARG A 52 12.34 -23.18 0.76
CA ARG A 52 12.95 -23.73 1.99
C ARG A 52 14.05 -22.78 2.46
N PRO A 53 14.00 -22.31 3.71
CA PRO A 53 15.06 -21.49 4.27
C PRO A 53 16.29 -22.35 4.51
N SER A 54 17.47 -21.87 4.13
CA SER A 54 18.72 -22.37 4.69
C SER A 54 18.69 -22.02 6.20
N PRO A 55 18.72 -23.01 7.10
CA PRO A 55 18.67 -22.74 8.52
C PRO A 55 20.09 -22.37 8.97
N LEU A 56 20.50 -21.13 8.76
CA LEU A 56 21.48 -20.54 9.67
C LEU A 56 20.85 -20.58 11.06
N ALA A 57 21.49 -21.30 11.99
CA ALA A 57 20.95 -21.50 13.33
C ALA A 57 20.61 -20.14 13.97
N GLY A 58 19.33 -19.92 14.30
CA GLY A 58 18.83 -18.69 14.91
C GLY A 58 18.21 -17.63 13.98
N TYR A 59 18.26 -17.82 12.65
CA TYR A 59 17.72 -16.86 11.68
C TYR A 59 16.60 -17.44 10.79
N PHE A 60 15.64 -16.58 10.41
CA PHE A 60 14.53 -16.96 9.53
C PHE A 60 14.94 -17.12 8.06
N THR A 61 15.81 -16.24 7.57
CA THR A 61 16.42 -16.23 6.23
C THR A 61 17.88 -15.80 6.31
N THR A 62 18.63 -15.90 5.22
CA THR A 62 20.00 -15.35 5.08
C THR A 62 20.05 -13.83 5.26
N CYS A 63 18.94 -13.12 5.03
CA CYS A 63 18.75 -11.71 5.40
C CYS A 63 18.63 -11.48 6.92
N GLY A 64 18.79 -12.52 7.74
CA GLY A 64 18.57 -12.48 9.18
C GLY A 64 17.09 -12.46 9.55
N ASN A 65 16.77 -12.01 10.76
CA ASN A 65 15.38 -11.90 11.23
C ASN A 65 14.69 -10.61 10.77
N LEU A 66 15.08 -10.13 9.58
CA LEU A 66 14.50 -8.98 8.87
C LEU A 66 14.53 -7.65 9.67
N ASN A 67 15.26 -7.56 10.79
CA ASN A 67 15.37 -6.38 11.65
C ASN A 67 14.01 -5.75 12.06
N GLY A 68 12.93 -6.54 12.13
CA GLY A 68 11.58 -6.07 12.43
C GLY A 68 10.78 -5.58 11.21
N ASP A 69 11.36 -5.66 10.01
CA ASP A 69 10.73 -5.41 8.73
C ASP A 69 9.79 -6.57 8.37
N GLY A 70 8.64 -6.29 7.76
CA GLY A 70 7.61 -7.31 7.53
C GLY A 70 8.01 -8.38 6.50
N THR A 71 7.55 -9.61 6.69
CA THR A 71 7.75 -10.74 5.75
C THR A 71 6.99 -10.58 4.45
N PHE A 72 5.97 -9.71 4.41
CA PHE A 72 5.04 -9.63 3.31
C PHE A 72 5.70 -9.18 2.00
N ALA A 73 6.54 -8.13 2.01
CA ALA A 73 7.25 -7.70 0.80
C ALA A 73 8.18 -8.79 0.25
N TYR A 74 8.92 -9.49 1.10
CA TYR A 74 9.79 -10.59 0.67
C TYR A 74 8.99 -11.73 0.04
N ARG A 75 7.88 -12.13 0.64
CA ARG A 75 7.00 -13.16 0.06
C ARG A 75 6.42 -12.73 -1.28
N VAL A 76 5.96 -11.49 -1.38
CA VAL A 76 5.34 -10.96 -2.59
C VAL A 76 6.38 -10.81 -3.72
N ALA A 77 7.61 -10.41 -3.40
CA ALA A 77 8.73 -10.35 -4.36
C ALA A 77 9.19 -11.74 -4.82
N GLY A 78 9.28 -12.72 -3.91
CA GLY A 78 9.79 -14.06 -4.20
C GLY A 78 8.78 -14.99 -4.88
N LEU A 79 7.47 -14.74 -4.74
CA LEU A 79 6.43 -15.64 -5.24
C LEU A 79 6.45 -15.78 -6.78
N PRO A 80 6.48 -14.70 -7.58
CA PRO A 80 6.51 -14.82 -9.04
C PRO A 80 7.74 -15.58 -9.55
N LEU A 81 8.91 -15.33 -8.94
CA LEU A 81 10.17 -16.00 -9.26
C LEU A 81 10.10 -17.50 -8.96
N THR A 82 9.57 -17.85 -7.78
CA THR A 82 9.40 -19.24 -7.35
C THR A 82 8.40 -19.98 -8.24
N VAL A 83 7.26 -19.34 -8.57
CA VAL A 83 6.25 -19.94 -9.46
C VAL A 83 6.84 -20.22 -10.84
N GLN A 84 7.56 -19.28 -11.43
CA GLN A 84 8.19 -19.51 -12.73
C GLN A 84 9.21 -20.65 -12.69
N ARG A 85 10.05 -20.69 -11.65
CA ARG A 85 11.00 -21.79 -11.43
C ARG A 85 10.30 -23.15 -11.36
N LEU A 86 9.22 -23.25 -10.59
CA LEU A 86 8.42 -24.48 -10.49
C LEU A 86 7.77 -24.86 -11.82
N VAL A 87 7.31 -23.90 -12.61
CA VAL A 87 6.76 -24.14 -13.95
C VAL A 87 7.84 -24.69 -14.90
N MET A 88 9.05 -24.12 -14.88
CA MET A 88 10.16 -24.61 -15.72
C MET A 88 10.59 -26.03 -15.34
N LEU A 89 10.73 -26.32 -14.04
CA LEU A 89 11.05 -27.67 -13.56
C LEU A 89 9.93 -28.68 -13.86
N GLY A 90 8.67 -28.25 -13.71
CA GLY A 90 7.50 -29.06 -14.06
C GLY A 90 7.45 -29.37 -15.56
N ALA A 91 7.74 -28.39 -16.41
CA ALA A 91 7.79 -28.57 -17.87
C ALA A 91 8.94 -29.49 -18.29
N ASP A 92 10.11 -29.41 -17.63
CA ASP A 92 11.24 -30.29 -17.92
C ASP A 92 10.95 -31.75 -17.54
N LYS A 93 10.19 -31.97 -16.45
CA LYS A 93 9.76 -33.32 -16.05
C LYS A 93 8.88 -34.02 -17.09
N ILE A 94 8.16 -33.25 -17.92
CA ILE A 94 7.31 -33.74 -19.02
C ILE A 94 8.15 -34.13 -20.25
N ARG A 95 9.39 -33.65 -20.36
CA ARG A 95 10.28 -33.99 -21.48
C ARG A 95 10.78 -35.43 -21.37
N LYS A 96 11.08 -36.03 -22.53
CA LYS A 96 11.78 -37.31 -22.61
C LYS A 96 13.09 -37.24 -21.82
N PRO A 97 13.51 -38.32 -21.14
CA PRO A 97 14.70 -38.30 -20.26
C PRO A 97 15.98 -37.86 -20.98
N GLU A 98 16.11 -38.17 -22.27
CA GLU A 98 17.21 -37.75 -23.14
C GLU A 98 17.24 -36.23 -23.44
N ASN A 99 16.10 -35.53 -23.32
CA ASN A 99 15.93 -34.11 -23.64
C ASN A 99 15.72 -33.23 -22.39
N ARG A 100 15.99 -33.77 -21.19
CA ARG A 100 15.88 -33.01 -19.94
C ARG A 100 17.03 -32.02 -19.83
N LEU A 101 16.68 -30.75 -19.61
CA LEU A 101 17.65 -29.69 -19.38
C LEU A 101 18.16 -29.70 -17.93
N TYR A 102 17.35 -30.14 -16.98
CA TYR A 102 17.68 -30.15 -15.56
C TYR A 102 17.76 -31.59 -15.04
N THR A 103 18.83 -32.28 -15.39
CA THR A 103 19.06 -33.70 -15.04
C THR A 103 19.08 -33.98 -13.54
N GLN A 104 19.45 -32.99 -12.71
CA GLN A 104 19.41 -33.09 -11.25
C GLN A 104 18.06 -32.71 -10.62
N GLY A 105 17.04 -32.38 -11.42
CA GLY A 105 15.71 -32.00 -10.92
C GLY A 105 15.68 -30.67 -10.14
N SER A 106 16.75 -29.89 -10.22
CA SER A 106 16.85 -28.57 -9.60
C SER A 106 17.57 -27.61 -10.55
N LEU A 107 17.12 -26.34 -10.58
CA LEU A 107 17.99 -25.26 -11.06
C LEU A 107 19.04 -25.04 -9.98
N ASN A 108 20.30 -25.37 -10.29
CA ASN A 108 21.43 -25.18 -9.38
C ASN A 108 21.64 -23.67 -9.14
N GLY A 109 21.72 -23.28 -7.87
CA GLY A 109 21.98 -21.90 -7.46
C GLY A 109 20.80 -21.15 -6.82
N SER A 110 21.04 -19.90 -6.43
CA SER A 110 20.00 -18.96 -5.99
C SER A 110 19.06 -18.59 -7.16
N THR A 111 17.83 -18.11 -6.88
CA THR A 111 16.94 -17.55 -7.94
C THR A 111 17.63 -16.47 -8.76
N TRP A 112 18.58 -15.78 -8.14
CA TRP A 112 19.42 -14.80 -8.77
C TRP A 112 20.49 -15.38 -9.69
N GLU A 113 21.15 -16.48 -9.31
CA GLU A 113 22.09 -17.17 -10.19
C GLU A 113 21.37 -17.72 -11.44
N ALA A 114 20.14 -18.19 -11.26
CA ALA A 114 19.23 -18.60 -12.33
C ALA A 114 18.58 -17.43 -13.10
N ARG A 115 18.95 -16.15 -12.84
CA ARG A 115 18.32 -14.98 -13.48
C ARG A 115 18.43 -14.98 -15.00
N HIS A 116 19.45 -15.63 -15.55
CA HIS A 116 19.68 -15.72 -16.99
C HIS A 116 18.71 -16.71 -17.65
N GLU A 117 18.14 -17.63 -16.86
CA GLU A 117 17.15 -18.62 -17.30
C GLU A 117 15.72 -18.16 -17.01
N LEU A 118 15.54 -17.27 -16.03
CA LEU A 118 14.26 -16.66 -15.70
C LEU A 118 13.91 -15.51 -16.65
N PHE A 119 12.73 -15.56 -17.23
CA PHE A 119 12.20 -14.47 -18.06
C PHE A 119 12.05 -13.18 -17.24
N SER A 120 12.80 -12.14 -17.59
CA SER A 120 12.57 -10.78 -17.12
C SER A 120 12.45 -10.62 -15.59
N VAL A 121 13.44 -11.12 -14.84
CA VAL A 121 13.52 -11.05 -13.36
C VAL A 121 13.15 -9.67 -12.81
N LYS A 122 13.61 -8.62 -13.48
CA LYS A 122 13.30 -7.23 -13.18
C LYS A 122 11.79 -6.94 -13.12
N TYR A 123 11.02 -7.41 -14.09
CA TYR A 123 9.57 -7.19 -14.05
C TYR A 123 8.91 -8.07 -13.00
N LEU A 124 9.32 -9.33 -12.88
CA LEU A 124 8.73 -10.27 -11.92
C LEU A 124 8.87 -9.82 -10.46
N LEU A 125 9.99 -9.17 -10.13
CA LEU A 125 10.25 -8.69 -8.78
C LEU A 125 9.46 -7.40 -8.47
N HIS A 126 9.29 -6.49 -9.45
CA HIS A 126 8.70 -5.17 -9.22
C HIS A 126 7.18 -5.13 -9.46
N LEU A 127 6.65 -5.94 -10.39
CA LEU A 127 5.22 -5.99 -10.74
C LEU A 127 4.27 -6.20 -9.54
N PRO A 128 4.60 -7.02 -8.54
CA PRO A 128 3.74 -7.19 -7.38
C PRO A 128 3.56 -5.89 -6.57
N PHE A 129 4.64 -5.11 -6.38
CA PHE A 129 4.58 -3.81 -5.68
C PHE A 129 3.76 -2.80 -6.48
N LEU A 130 3.96 -2.78 -7.80
CA LEU A 130 3.17 -1.96 -8.71
C LEU A 130 1.67 -2.32 -8.68
N PHE A 131 1.35 -3.62 -8.59
CA PHE A 131 -0.02 -4.08 -8.41
C PHE A 131 -0.64 -3.54 -7.12
N PHE A 132 0.08 -3.61 -5.98
CA PHE A 132 -0.41 -3.04 -4.71
C PHE A 132 -0.53 -1.52 -4.74
N ALA A 133 0.37 -0.81 -5.44
CA ALA A 133 0.25 0.64 -5.64
C ALA A 133 -0.99 0.99 -6.47
N ILE A 134 -1.24 0.30 -7.58
CA ILE A 134 -2.45 0.49 -8.39
C ILE A 134 -3.71 0.16 -7.59
N TRP A 135 -3.66 -0.92 -6.79
CA TRP A 135 -4.77 -1.29 -5.91
C TRP A 135 -5.01 -0.20 -4.86
N LEU A 136 -3.98 0.33 -4.23
CA LEU A 136 -4.08 1.47 -3.32
C LEU A 136 -4.69 2.69 -4.02
N GLY A 137 -4.22 3.05 -5.21
CA GLY A 137 -4.80 4.15 -6.00
C GLY A 137 -6.28 3.94 -6.33
N GLY A 138 -6.66 2.73 -6.73
CA GLY A 138 -8.06 2.34 -6.96
C GLY A 138 -8.91 2.41 -5.69
N GLY A 139 -8.36 1.97 -4.56
CA GLY A 139 -8.98 2.08 -3.23
C GLY A 139 -9.16 3.53 -2.79
N LEU A 140 -8.13 4.36 -3.00
CA LEU A 140 -8.13 5.79 -2.72
C LEU A 140 -9.21 6.52 -3.52
N TRP A 141 -9.30 6.25 -4.83
CA TRP A 141 -10.35 6.79 -5.67
C TRP A 141 -11.74 6.32 -5.21
N TRP A 142 -11.90 5.02 -4.90
CA TRP A 142 -13.18 4.47 -4.48
C TRP A 142 -13.68 5.09 -3.16
N VAL A 143 -12.79 5.22 -2.17
CA VAL A 143 -13.09 5.87 -0.88
C VAL A 143 -13.40 7.35 -1.09
N SER A 144 -12.52 8.08 -1.78
CA SER A 144 -12.69 9.52 -1.99
C SER A 144 -13.97 9.82 -2.79
N ARG A 145 -14.30 9.01 -3.79
CA ARG A 145 -15.57 9.11 -4.52
C ARG A 145 -16.79 8.87 -3.65
N ARG A 146 -16.71 7.94 -2.70
CA ARG A 146 -17.81 7.62 -1.78
C ARG A 146 -18.04 8.71 -0.75
N LEU A 147 -16.98 9.40 -0.33
CA LEU A 147 -17.04 10.47 0.66
C LEU A 147 -17.38 11.83 0.02
N PHE A 148 -16.80 12.13 -1.14
CA PHE A 148 -16.74 13.49 -1.70
C PHE A 148 -17.30 13.61 -3.12
N GLY A 149 -17.78 12.51 -3.71
CA GLY A 149 -18.21 12.48 -5.10
C GLY A 149 -17.04 12.42 -6.10
N ASN A 150 -17.37 12.49 -7.39
CA ASN A 150 -16.39 12.23 -8.46
C ASN A 150 -15.27 13.26 -8.50
N GLU A 151 -15.56 14.54 -8.24
CA GLU A 151 -14.59 15.63 -8.33
C GLU A 151 -13.44 15.44 -7.34
N GLY A 152 -13.75 15.24 -6.05
CA GLY A 152 -12.73 14.93 -5.04
C GLY A 152 -12.01 13.61 -5.29
N GLY A 153 -12.72 12.60 -5.79
CA GLY A 153 -12.13 11.32 -6.17
C GLY A 153 -11.07 11.43 -7.27
N PHE A 154 -11.33 12.21 -8.32
CA PHE A 154 -10.36 12.44 -9.40
C PHE A 154 -9.20 13.32 -8.96
N PHE A 155 -9.46 14.35 -8.16
CA PHE A 155 -8.39 15.22 -7.66
C PHE A 155 -7.42 14.44 -6.77
N ALA A 156 -7.93 13.65 -5.81
CA ALA A 156 -7.10 12.80 -4.96
C ALA A 156 -6.31 11.76 -5.77
N LEU A 157 -6.97 11.11 -6.74
CA LEU A 157 -6.31 10.11 -7.59
C LEU A 157 -5.23 10.74 -8.48
N GLY A 158 -5.49 11.93 -9.05
CA GLY A 158 -4.51 12.65 -9.86
C GLY A 158 -3.26 13.01 -9.06
N LEU A 159 -3.43 13.54 -7.84
CA LEU A 159 -2.30 13.83 -6.94
C LEU A 159 -1.53 12.55 -6.57
N TYR A 160 -2.24 11.44 -6.35
CA TYR A 160 -1.62 10.13 -6.08
C TYR A 160 -0.78 9.62 -7.26
N CYS A 161 -1.37 9.60 -8.47
CA CYS A 161 -0.71 9.08 -9.67
C CYS A 161 0.54 9.90 -10.03
N PHE A 162 0.46 11.24 -9.91
CA PHE A 162 1.57 12.13 -10.28
C PHE A 162 2.45 12.54 -9.09
N CYS A 163 2.47 11.76 -8.00
CA CYS A 163 3.37 12.01 -6.87
C CYS A 163 4.70 11.26 -7.08
N PRO A 164 5.85 11.97 -7.21
CA PRO A 164 7.16 11.33 -7.41
C PRO A 164 7.53 10.35 -6.29
N ALA A 165 7.13 10.64 -5.05
CA ALA A 165 7.38 9.75 -3.90
C ALA A 165 6.59 8.44 -4.02
N ILE A 166 5.33 8.49 -4.48
CA ILE A 166 4.51 7.30 -4.73
C ILE A 166 5.11 6.49 -5.87
N VAL A 167 5.45 7.12 -7.00
CA VAL A 167 6.08 6.44 -8.14
C VAL A 167 7.37 5.73 -7.71
N ARG A 168 8.28 6.43 -7.01
CA ARG A 168 9.54 5.85 -6.50
C ARG A 168 9.30 4.66 -5.57
N SER A 169 8.29 4.73 -4.70
CA SER A 169 7.93 3.61 -3.84
C SER A 169 7.28 2.45 -4.60
N ALA A 170 6.49 2.72 -5.65
CA ALA A 170 5.80 1.68 -6.41
C ALA A 170 6.74 0.86 -7.30
N VAL A 171 7.82 1.47 -7.77
CA VAL A 171 8.80 0.86 -8.67
C VAL A 171 9.96 0.19 -7.94
N THR A 172 9.99 0.16 -6.61
CA THR A 172 11.07 -0.50 -5.85
C THR A 172 10.48 -1.54 -4.89
N PRO A 173 11.14 -2.70 -4.69
CA PRO A 173 10.71 -3.65 -3.67
C PRO A 173 10.86 -3.04 -2.27
N ASN A 174 9.75 -2.79 -1.59
CA ASN A 174 9.75 -2.23 -0.24
C ASN A 174 8.49 -2.63 0.55
N ASN A 175 8.57 -2.54 1.88
CA ASN A 175 7.41 -2.74 2.74
C ASN A 175 6.51 -1.50 2.82
N GLU A 176 6.99 -0.33 2.39
CA GLU A 176 6.25 0.95 2.47
C GLU A 176 4.93 0.88 1.71
N VAL A 177 4.94 0.52 0.42
CA VAL A 177 3.72 0.47 -0.41
C VAL A 177 2.68 -0.48 0.18
N LEU A 178 3.13 -1.61 0.72
CA LEU A 178 2.25 -2.61 1.32
C LEU A 178 1.68 -2.12 2.66
N ALA A 179 2.49 -1.42 3.47
CA ALA A 179 2.04 -0.77 4.69
C ALA A 179 1.06 0.38 4.39
N MET A 180 1.31 1.21 3.37
CA MET A 180 0.39 2.24 2.90
C MET A 180 -0.96 1.65 2.49
N TRP A 181 -0.92 0.62 1.63
CA TRP A 181 -2.10 -0.11 1.16
C TRP A 181 -2.89 -0.72 2.31
N GLY A 182 -2.19 -1.43 3.19
CA GLY A 182 -2.77 -2.11 4.33
C GLY A 182 -3.38 -1.14 5.34
N LEU A 183 -2.64 -0.11 5.76
CA LEU A 183 -3.09 0.87 6.75
C LEU A 183 -4.29 1.68 6.23
N TYR A 184 -4.20 2.18 4.99
CA TYR A 184 -5.30 2.91 4.37
C TYR A 184 -6.55 2.02 4.24
N GLY A 185 -6.37 0.78 3.78
CA GLY A 185 -7.42 -0.22 3.72
C GLY A 185 -8.04 -0.52 5.09
N LEU A 186 -7.21 -0.72 6.11
CA LEU A 186 -7.62 -1.03 7.49
C LEU A 186 -8.49 0.08 8.08
N VAL A 187 -8.05 1.34 7.99
CA VAL A 187 -8.80 2.49 8.51
C VAL A 187 -10.17 2.61 7.84
N TYR A 188 -10.23 2.60 6.51
CA TYR A 188 -11.50 2.78 5.81
C TYR A 188 -12.39 1.54 5.79
N THR A 189 -11.83 0.34 5.90
CA THR A 189 -12.63 -0.88 6.14
C THR A 189 -13.23 -0.88 7.53
N ALA A 190 -12.51 -0.41 8.56
CA ALA A 190 -13.06 -0.25 9.91
C ALA A 190 -14.25 0.72 9.93
N MET A 191 -14.12 1.89 9.30
CA MET A 191 -15.25 2.82 9.10
C MET A 191 -16.40 2.14 8.33
N GLY A 192 -16.07 1.40 7.27
CA GLY A 192 -17.04 0.66 6.48
C GLY A 192 -17.77 -0.44 7.25
N VAL A 193 -17.11 -1.11 8.20
CA VAL A 193 -17.72 -2.09 9.12
C VAL A 193 -18.66 -1.36 10.08
N ALA A 194 -18.23 -0.24 10.68
CA ALA A 194 -19.05 0.53 11.60
C ALA A 194 -20.37 1.00 10.93
N HIS A 195 -20.31 1.50 9.70
CA HIS A 195 -21.52 1.84 8.95
C HIS A 195 -22.36 0.62 8.59
N ALA A 196 -21.74 -0.51 8.24
CA ALA A 196 -22.49 -1.73 7.92
C ALA A 196 -23.21 -2.32 9.14
N MET A 197 -22.70 -2.09 10.35
CA MET A 197 -23.34 -2.48 11.60
C MET A 197 -24.69 -1.78 11.81
N GLN A 198 -24.94 -0.65 11.17
CA GLN A 198 -26.25 0.01 11.18
C GLN A 198 -27.30 -0.78 10.37
N GLY A 199 -26.85 -1.63 9.43
CA GLY A 199 -27.70 -2.47 8.58
C GLY A 199 -27.82 -3.95 9.03
N PRO A 200 -28.43 -4.81 8.20
CA PRO A 200 -28.67 -6.22 8.53
C PRO A 200 -27.36 -7.03 8.64
N ARG A 201 -27.33 -8.00 9.58
CA ARG A 201 -26.14 -8.80 9.94
C ARG A 201 -25.49 -9.54 8.76
N ARG A 202 -26.25 -9.92 7.72
CA ARG A 202 -25.72 -10.59 6.53
C ARG A 202 -24.65 -9.76 5.79
N LYS A 203 -24.72 -8.42 5.87
CA LYS A 203 -23.76 -7.51 5.24
C LYS A 203 -22.47 -7.31 6.05
N TRP A 204 -22.40 -7.83 7.28
CA TRP A 204 -21.26 -7.62 8.18
C TRP A 204 -20.10 -8.55 7.84
N ARG A 205 -20.39 -9.84 7.67
CA ARG A 205 -19.39 -10.90 7.45
C ARG A 205 -18.34 -10.55 6.39
N PRO A 206 -18.69 -10.14 5.15
CA PRO A 206 -17.67 -9.84 4.15
C PRO A 206 -16.80 -8.64 4.55
N ARG A 207 -17.35 -7.64 5.25
CA ARG A 207 -16.58 -6.46 5.69
C ARG A 207 -15.68 -6.76 6.87
N ILE A 208 -16.11 -7.62 7.79
CA ILE A 208 -15.28 -8.10 8.89
C ILE A 208 -14.12 -8.94 8.33
N ALA A 209 -14.39 -9.82 7.35
CA ALA A 209 -13.33 -10.57 6.68
C ALA A 209 -12.31 -9.65 5.98
N LEU A 210 -12.78 -8.60 5.31
CA LEU A 210 -11.90 -7.57 4.73
C LEU A 210 -11.08 -6.83 5.80
N LEU A 211 -11.70 -6.50 6.95
CA LEU A 211 -11.00 -5.89 8.08
C LEU A 211 -9.89 -6.81 8.60
N THR A 212 -10.19 -8.08 8.87
CA THR A 212 -9.22 -9.09 9.30
C THR A 212 -8.08 -9.24 8.30
N LEU A 213 -8.40 -9.33 7.00
CA LEU A 213 -7.41 -9.47 5.94
C LEU A 213 -6.50 -8.22 5.87
N SER A 214 -7.09 -7.03 5.93
CA SER A 214 -6.33 -5.78 5.93
C SER A 214 -5.41 -5.69 7.14
N LEU A 215 -5.90 -6.02 8.35
CA LEU A 215 -5.10 -6.00 9.56
C LEU A 215 -3.96 -7.03 9.52
N GLY A 216 -4.25 -8.26 9.10
CA GLY A 216 -3.25 -9.33 9.01
C GLY A 216 -2.15 -9.06 7.99
N LEU A 217 -2.51 -8.58 6.79
CA LEU A 217 -1.53 -8.23 5.76
C LEU A 217 -0.77 -6.96 6.12
N THR A 218 -1.40 -5.98 6.78
CA THR A 218 -0.69 -4.81 7.32
C THR A 218 0.31 -5.24 8.39
N ALA A 219 -0.06 -6.17 9.29
CA ALA A 219 0.84 -6.67 10.33
C ALA A 219 2.02 -7.44 9.72
N ALA A 220 1.78 -8.18 8.64
CA ALA A 220 2.82 -8.87 7.89
C ALA A 220 3.71 -7.91 7.07
N ALA A 221 3.23 -6.71 6.72
CA ALA A 221 4.00 -5.66 6.05
C ALA A 221 4.80 -4.80 7.03
N HIS A 222 4.15 -4.30 8.08
CA HIS A 222 4.79 -3.50 9.12
C HIS A 222 3.96 -3.50 10.41
N LEU A 223 4.56 -3.95 11.52
CA LEU A 223 3.86 -4.10 12.81
C LEU A 223 3.35 -2.76 13.36
N LEU A 224 4.18 -1.70 13.32
CA LEU A 224 3.77 -0.36 13.74
C LEU A 224 2.52 0.16 13.01
N ALA A 225 2.48 0.03 11.68
CA ALA A 225 1.33 0.44 10.88
C ALA A 225 0.06 -0.33 11.32
N ALA A 226 0.18 -1.64 11.56
CA ALA A 226 -0.94 -2.45 12.02
C ALA A 226 -1.44 -2.04 13.42
N ILE A 227 -0.53 -1.73 14.35
CA ILE A 227 -0.90 -1.25 15.70
C ILE A 227 -1.65 0.08 15.60
N ILE A 228 -1.12 1.04 14.85
CA ILE A 228 -1.76 2.34 14.65
C ILE A 228 -3.13 2.17 14.01
N GLY A 229 -3.20 1.39 12.93
CA GLY A 229 -4.46 1.12 12.24
C GLY A 229 -5.48 0.42 13.13
N PHE A 230 -5.05 -0.50 13.99
CA PHE A 230 -5.92 -1.20 14.94
C PHE A 230 -6.45 -0.27 16.04
N VAL A 231 -5.56 0.50 16.68
CA VAL A 231 -5.94 1.48 17.70
C VAL A 231 -6.95 2.45 17.12
N MET A 232 -6.66 2.98 15.94
CA MET A 232 -7.55 3.94 15.36
C MET A 232 -8.85 3.28 14.85
N ALA A 233 -8.82 2.05 14.34
CA ALA A 233 -10.03 1.27 14.05
C ALA A 233 -10.95 1.16 15.26
N VAL A 234 -10.39 0.96 16.47
CA VAL A 234 -11.16 1.00 17.72
C VAL A 234 -11.83 2.37 17.89
N VAL A 235 -11.06 3.46 17.77
CA VAL A 235 -11.56 4.84 17.94
C VAL A 235 -12.71 5.13 16.99
N TRP A 236 -12.55 4.93 15.68
CA TRP A 236 -13.61 5.27 14.72
C TRP A 236 -14.80 4.32 14.76
N MET A 237 -14.58 3.03 15.01
CA MET A 237 -15.70 2.10 15.16
C MET A 237 -16.53 2.44 16.39
N MET A 238 -15.89 2.78 17.52
CA MET A 238 -16.60 3.22 18.73
C MET A 238 -17.35 4.55 18.52
N TYR A 239 -16.73 5.49 17.79
CA TYR A 239 -17.35 6.76 17.43
C TYR A 239 -18.58 6.56 16.55
N LEU A 240 -18.47 5.79 15.45
CA LEU A 240 -19.53 5.63 14.45
C LEU A 240 -20.63 4.62 14.82
N ALA A 241 -20.36 3.65 15.70
CA ALA A 241 -21.28 2.56 16.02
C ALA A 241 -22.30 2.90 17.13
N GLU A 242 -22.98 4.06 17.06
CA GLU A 242 -23.84 4.60 18.14
C GLU A 242 -24.75 3.58 18.84
N ARG A 243 -25.47 2.72 18.11
CA ARG A 243 -26.44 1.77 18.69
C ARG A 243 -25.91 0.34 18.91
N ARG A 244 -24.69 0.02 18.46
CA ARG A 244 -24.15 -1.36 18.48
C ARG A 244 -22.71 -1.44 19.00
N ARG A 245 -22.34 -0.53 19.91
CA ARG A 245 -20.98 -0.46 20.49
C ARG A 245 -20.53 -1.76 21.17
N SER A 246 -21.46 -2.53 21.75
CA SER A 246 -21.15 -3.82 22.40
C SER A 246 -20.52 -4.85 21.46
N TYR A 247 -20.84 -4.81 20.16
CA TYR A 247 -20.28 -5.73 19.16
C TYR A 247 -18.92 -5.29 18.63
N VAL A 248 -18.53 -4.02 18.84
CA VAL A 248 -17.26 -3.48 18.30
C VAL A 248 -16.07 -4.25 18.85
N MET A 249 -16.01 -4.43 20.18
CA MET A 249 -14.92 -5.17 20.81
C MET A 249 -14.87 -6.63 20.37
N GLN A 250 -16.03 -7.29 20.23
CA GLN A 250 -16.08 -8.66 19.73
C GLN A 250 -15.51 -8.76 18.31
N ILE A 251 -15.94 -7.87 17.40
CA ILE A 251 -15.46 -7.83 16.01
C ILE A 251 -13.95 -7.59 15.96
N LEU A 252 -13.44 -6.66 16.77
CA LEU A 252 -12.01 -6.34 16.82
C LEU A 252 -11.18 -7.49 17.38
N VAL A 253 -11.67 -8.21 18.39
CA VAL A 253 -11.01 -9.42 18.90
C VAL A 253 -10.95 -10.50 17.83
N PHE A 254 -12.05 -10.79 17.14
CA PHE A 254 -12.04 -11.76 16.04
C PHE A 254 -11.12 -11.34 14.90
N ALA A 255 -11.09 -10.04 14.57
CA ALA A 255 -10.19 -9.49 13.57
C ALA A 255 -8.72 -9.61 14.00
N ALA A 256 -8.40 -9.33 15.26
CA ALA A 256 -7.05 -9.46 15.81
C ALA A 256 -6.57 -10.91 15.83
N VAL A 257 -7.40 -11.86 16.28
CA VAL A 257 -7.08 -13.29 16.26
C VAL A 257 -6.85 -13.78 14.83
N GLY A 258 -7.73 -13.39 13.89
CA GLY A 258 -7.55 -13.74 12.49
C GLY A 258 -6.31 -13.09 11.86
N ALA A 259 -5.99 -11.85 12.23
CA ALA A 259 -4.78 -11.17 11.79
C ALA A 259 -3.50 -11.84 12.33
N LEU A 260 -3.51 -12.28 13.59
CA LEU A 260 -2.41 -13.07 14.17
C LEU A 260 -2.23 -14.41 13.44
N ALA A 261 -3.31 -15.08 13.05
CA ALA A 261 -3.24 -16.30 12.25
C ALA A 261 -2.63 -16.04 10.85
N ILE A 262 -3.01 -14.94 10.19
CA ILE A 262 -2.41 -14.52 8.91
C ILE A 262 -0.91 -14.20 9.09
N LEU A 263 -0.56 -13.46 10.15
CA LEU A 263 0.82 -13.14 10.46
C LEU A 263 1.64 -14.41 10.73
N PHE A 264 1.11 -15.34 11.52
CA PHE A 264 1.77 -16.61 11.79
C PHE A 264 1.95 -17.47 10.53
N ALA A 265 0.96 -17.48 9.65
CA ALA A 265 1.06 -18.10 8.33
C ALA A 265 2.15 -17.44 7.46
N SER A 266 2.34 -16.12 7.56
CA SER A 266 3.42 -15.40 6.87
C SER A 266 4.82 -15.83 7.37
N TYR A 267 4.93 -16.40 8.58
CA TYR A 267 6.16 -17.01 9.10
C TYR A 267 6.21 -18.53 8.85
N ALA A 268 5.37 -19.04 7.94
CA ALA A 268 5.25 -20.48 7.64
C ALA A 268 4.97 -21.33 8.89
N PHE A 269 4.20 -20.80 9.84
CA PHE A 269 3.85 -21.46 11.10
C PHE A 269 5.06 -21.82 11.99
N ARG A 270 6.17 -21.09 11.85
CA ARG A 270 7.37 -21.26 12.69
C ARG A 270 7.32 -20.33 13.90
N LEU A 271 7.35 -20.90 15.10
CA LEU A 271 7.17 -20.14 16.35
C LEU A 271 8.33 -19.20 16.67
N ALA A 272 9.58 -19.64 16.48
CA ALA A 272 10.78 -18.85 16.77
C ALA A 272 10.88 -17.53 15.97
N PRO A 273 10.74 -17.52 14.62
CA PRO A 273 10.76 -16.26 13.87
C PRO A 273 9.49 -15.43 14.09
N PHE A 274 8.35 -16.09 14.37
CA PHE A 274 7.12 -15.39 14.72
C PHE A 274 7.23 -14.64 16.05
N SER A 275 7.86 -15.20 17.09
CA SER A 275 8.08 -14.47 18.35
C SER A 275 9.10 -13.34 18.19
N TYR A 276 10.04 -13.49 17.26
CA TYR A 276 11.02 -12.44 16.97
C TYR A 276 10.38 -11.14 16.47
N ILE A 277 9.27 -11.17 15.70
CA ILE A 277 8.64 -9.93 15.21
C ILE A 277 8.23 -8.98 16.35
N PHE A 278 7.86 -9.53 17.51
CA PHE A 278 7.44 -8.75 18.67
C PHE A 278 8.61 -8.27 19.53
N THR A 279 9.76 -8.94 19.46
CA THR A 279 10.95 -8.62 20.25
C THR A 279 12.00 -7.83 19.47
N GLY A 280 12.02 -7.99 18.14
CA GLY A 280 12.96 -7.38 17.19
C GLY A 280 12.75 -5.88 16.94
N GLY A 281 11.88 -5.22 17.70
CA GLY A 281 11.77 -3.77 17.71
C GLY A 281 11.09 -3.11 16.51
N GLY A 282 10.39 -3.87 15.65
CA GLY A 282 9.68 -3.33 14.48
C GLY A 282 8.51 -2.36 14.80
N ALA A 283 8.15 -2.22 16.07
CA ALA A 283 7.20 -1.23 16.56
C ALA A 283 7.85 -0.06 17.34
N ARG A 284 9.19 -0.04 17.48
CA ARG A 284 9.89 1.05 18.18
C ARG A 284 9.86 2.31 17.34
N LEU A 285 9.23 3.33 17.89
CA LEU A 285 8.97 4.60 17.23
C LEU A 285 9.61 5.76 18.00
N TRP A 286 9.87 6.83 17.26
CA TRP A 286 10.22 8.15 17.78
C TRP A 286 9.45 9.21 17.00
N PHE A 287 9.57 10.46 17.44
CA PHE A 287 8.96 11.60 16.78
C PHE A 287 10.02 12.48 16.10
N SER A 288 9.93 12.63 14.78
CA SER A 288 10.66 13.62 14.00
C SER A 288 9.87 14.03 12.77
N LEU A 289 9.95 15.31 12.41
CA LEU A 289 9.31 15.88 11.22
C LEU A 289 10.24 15.89 10.01
N ASP A 290 11.44 15.32 10.07
CA ASP A 290 12.44 15.47 9.00
C ASP A 290 11.97 14.86 7.67
N GLY A 291 11.30 13.70 7.71
CA GLY A 291 10.72 13.06 6.52
C GLY A 291 9.66 13.95 5.86
N ALA A 292 8.71 14.46 6.66
CA ALA A 292 7.68 15.38 6.19
C ALA A 292 8.29 16.69 5.66
N LYS A 293 9.27 17.28 6.36
CA LYS A 293 9.98 18.49 5.91
C LYS A 293 10.64 18.26 4.56
N ARG A 294 11.36 17.16 4.36
CA ARG A 294 11.98 16.82 3.06
C ARG A 294 10.93 16.69 1.95
N PHE A 295 9.77 16.10 2.25
CA PHE A 295 8.68 16.00 1.29
C PHE A 295 8.12 17.37 0.90
N PHE A 296 7.80 18.23 1.89
CA PHE A 296 7.17 19.53 1.66
C PHE A 296 8.14 20.61 1.15
N LEU A 297 9.43 20.49 1.41
CA LEU A 297 10.45 21.43 0.90
C LEU A 297 10.99 21.03 -0.48
N SER A 298 10.67 19.83 -0.97
CA SER A 298 11.10 19.41 -2.30
C SER A 298 10.37 20.19 -3.39
N PRO A 299 11.08 20.83 -4.34
CA PRO A 299 10.45 21.58 -5.43
C PRO A 299 9.59 20.69 -6.33
N ALA A 300 9.90 19.39 -6.39
CA ALA A 300 9.13 18.36 -7.10
C ALA A 300 7.67 18.25 -6.63
N ASN A 301 7.40 18.62 -5.38
CA ASN A 301 6.09 18.48 -4.75
C ASN A 301 5.40 19.83 -4.53
N ALA A 302 5.94 20.92 -5.10
CA ALA A 302 5.43 22.27 -4.89
C ALA A 302 3.91 22.39 -5.16
N PRO A 303 3.34 21.81 -6.24
CA PRO A 303 1.88 21.85 -6.45
C PRO A 303 1.08 21.13 -5.36
N ILE A 304 1.55 19.96 -4.89
CA ILE A 304 0.92 19.23 -3.77
C ILE A 304 1.00 20.05 -2.48
N VAL A 305 2.12 20.73 -2.23
CA VAL A 305 2.31 21.60 -1.06
C VAL A 305 1.33 22.77 -1.10
N VAL A 306 1.24 23.46 -2.23
CA VAL A 306 0.28 24.56 -2.44
C VAL A 306 -1.16 24.07 -2.24
N ALA A 307 -1.52 22.92 -2.83
CA ALA A 307 -2.84 22.32 -2.65
C ALA A 307 -3.11 21.99 -1.16
N THR A 308 -2.12 21.48 -0.44
CA THR A 308 -2.22 21.16 0.98
C THR A 308 -2.43 22.42 1.81
N LEU A 309 -1.66 23.48 1.57
CA LEU A 309 -1.81 24.77 2.27
C LEU A 309 -3.18 25.40 2.02
N VAL A 310 -3.64 25.40 0.76
CA VAL A 310 -4.98 25.88 0.40
C VAL A 310 -6.05 25.04 1.09
N ALA A 311 -5.93 23.71 1.10
CA ALA A 311 -6.87 22.82 1.78
C ALA A 311 -6.90 23.06 3.30
N LEU A 312 -5.75 23.27 3.95
CA LEU A 312 -5.69 23.58 5.38
C LEU A 312 -6.34 24.93 5.70
N LEU A 313 -6.05 25.96 4.90
CA LEU A 313 -6.67 27.29 5.05
C LEU A 313 -8.19 27.19 4.91
N LEU A 314 -8.68 26.51 3.89
CA LEU A 314 -10.12 26.32 3.63
C LEU A 314 -10.80 25.49 4.72
N TYR A 315 -10.12 24.45 5.23
CA TYR A 315 -10.61 23.61 6.32
C TYR A 315 -10.80 24.42 7.61
N VAL A 316 -9.87 25.34 7.92
CA VAL A 316 -9.98 26.21 9.09
C VAL A 316 -11.01 27.32 8.88
N SER A 317 -11.02 27.94 7.70
CA SER A 317 -11.90 29.09 7.41
C SER A 317 -13.36 28.70 7.21
N THR A 318 -13.63 27.50 6.69
CA THR A 318 -14.95 27.14 6.17
C THR A 318 -15.59 26.03 7.00
N ARG A 319 -16.78 26.32 7.56
CA ARG A 319 -17.49 25.34 8.39
C ARG A 319 -17.87 24.07 7.62
N ARG A 320 -18.20 24.20 6.33
CA ARG A 320 -18.60 23.08 5.45
C ARG A 320 -17.54 22.00 5.36
N CYS A 321 -16.26 22.37 5.38
CA CYS A 321 -15.16 21.42 5.23
C CYS A 321 -14.85 20.63 6.52
N ARG A 322 -15.44 21.02 7.67
CA ARG A 322 -15.18 20.44 8.99
C ARG A 322 -16.22 19.37 9.35
N TYR A 323 -16.26 18.30 8.59
CA TYR A 323 -17.04 17.10 8.92
C TYR A 323 -16.16 15.87 8.95
N PHE A 324 -16.74 14.78 9.46
CA PHE A 324 -16.04 13.53 9.72
C PHE A 324 -15.16 13.05 8.56
N GLY A 325 -15.68 13.13 7.33
CA GLY A 325 -15.00 12.67 6.11
C GLY A 325 -13.65 13.34 5.84
N ASN A 326 -13.52 14.63 6.13
CA ASN A 326 -12.24 15.37 6.02
C ASN A 326 -11.41 15.28 7.31
N THR A 327 -12.07 15.27 8.47
CA THR A 327 -11.35 15.21 9.76
C THR A 327 -10.60 13.90 9.97
N ALA A 328 -11.16 12.76 9.53
CA ALA A 328 -10.57 11.44 9.69
C ALA A 328 -9.20 11.31 8.98
N PRO A 329 -9.06 11.62 7.67
CA PRO A 329 -7.75 11.61 7.02
C PRO A 329 -6.82 12.68 7.61
N LEU A 330 -7.32 13.86 8.01
CA LEU A 330 -6.49 14.88 8.67
C LEU A 330 -5.85 14.37 9.97
N VAL A 331 -6.63 13.71 10.83
CA VAL A 331 -6.11 13.10 12.06
C VAL A 331 -5.04 12.05 11.74
N MET A 332 -5.23 11.25 10.70
CA MET A 332 -4.22 10.27 10.28
C MET A 332 -2.93 10.89 9.78
N ILE A 333 -3.02 12.00 9.02
CA ILE A 333 -1.86 12.75 8.57
C ILE A 333 -1.07 13.29 9.77
N LEU A 334 -1.77 13.92 10.72
CA LEU A 334 -1.15 14.50 11.93
C LEU A 334 -0.50 13.43 12.82
N LEU A 335 -1.04 12.21 12.83
CA LEU A 335 -0.48 11.09 13.57
C LEU A 335 0.76 10.49 12.88
N LEU A 336 0.73 10.34 11.55
CA LEU A 336 1.74 9.60 10.80
C LEU A 336 2.94 10.44 10.37
N PHE A 337 2.78 11.71 10.03
CA PHE A 337 3.90 12.57 9.62
C PHE A 337 5.03 12.75 10.63
N PRO A 338 4.76 12.93 11.95
CA PRO A 338 5.84 13.03 12.91
C PRO A 338 6.47 11.68 13.24
N LEU A 339 5.93 10.56 12.74
CA LEU A 339 6.36 9.23 13.16
C LEU A 339 7.61 8.78 12.41
N VAL A 340 8.60 8.28 13.16
CA VAL A 340 9.82 7.67 12.61
C VAL A 340 10.08 6.35 13.35
N THR A 341 10.55 5.34 12.63
CA THR A 341 11.00 4.08 13.23
C THR A 341 12.48 4.15 13.57
N THR A 342 12.85 3.63 14.74
CA THR A 342 14.24 3.73 15.24
C THR A 342 15.10 2.52 14.93
N GLN A 343 14.49 1.35 14.70
CA GLN A 343 15.20 0.09 14.47
C GLN A 343 14.95 -0.52 13.10
N THR A 344 13.78 -0.28 12.51
CA THR A 344 13.47 -0.66 11.14
C THR A 344 13.72 0.50 10.19
N VAL A 345 14.27 0.19 9.01
CA VAL A 345 14.37 1.17 7.92
C VAL A 345 13.00 1.28 7.27
N SER A 346 12.15 2.15 7.81
CA SER A 346 10.85 2.46 7.22
C SER A 346 10.58 3.96 7.21
N GLN A 347 9.59 4.36 6.41
CA GLN A 347 9.29 5.76 6.12
C GLN A 347 7.81 6.06 6.40
N PRO A 348 7.38 6.15 7.67
CA PRO A 348 5.96 6.34 8.01
C PRO A 348 5.29 7.58 7.41
N TRP A 349 6.07 8.60 7.05
CA TRP A 349 5.58 9.77 6.34
C TRP A 349 4.99 9.43 4.95
N LEU A 350 5.45 8.35 4.30
CA LEU A 350 4.83 7.83 3.07
C LEU A 350 3.43 7.28 3.36
N TRP A 351 3.23 6.60 4.51
CA TRP A 351 1.92 6.06 4.92
C TRP A 351 0.85 7.12 5.09
N ALA A 352 1.26 8.36 5.37
CA ALA A 352 0.37 9.51 5.46
C ALA A 352 -0.14 10.00 4.09
N LEU A 353 0.58 9.74 2.99
CA LEU A 353 0.28 10.33 1.67
C LEU A 353 -1.10 9.97 1.13
N PRO A 354 -1.57 8.70 1.18
CA PRO A 354 -2.93 8.39 0.76
C PRO A 354 -3.98 9.19 1.53
N PHE A 355 -3.80 9.36 2.84
CA PHE A 355 -4.69 10.18 3.67
C PHE A 355 -4.58 11.66 3.31
N LEU A 356 -3.38 12.17 3.02
CA LEU A 356 -3.17 13.54 2.52
C LEU A 356 -3.98 13.81 1.26
N PHE A 357 -3.88 12.93 0.27
CA PHE A 357 -4.61 13.10 -0.97
C PHE A 357 -6.13 12.97 -0.78
N THR A 358 -6.59 12.09 0.11
CA THR A 358 -8.01 12.01 0.47
C THR A 358 -8.51 13.28 1.15
N PHE A 359 -7.74 13.84 2.09
CA PHE A 359 -8.07 15.10 2.76
C PHE A 359 -8.14 16.28 1.76
N VAL A 360 -7.09 16.44 0.95
CA VAL A 360 -7.01 17.50 -0.06
C VAL A 360 -8.13 17.33 -1.09
N GLY A 361 -8.39 16.11 -1.55
CA GLY A 361 -9.52 15.77 -2.43
C GLY A 361 -10.87 16.17 -1.86
N GLY A 362 -11.12 15.89 -0.58
CA GLY A 362 -12.38 16.20 0.09
C GLY A 362 -12.61 17.69 0.27
N VAL A 363 -11.60 18.44 0.75
CA VAL A 363 -11.73 19.89 0.92
C VAL A 363 -11.95 20.59 -0.41
N PHE A 364 -11.22 20.21 -1.47
CA PHE A 364 -11.43 20.80 -2.79
C PHE A 364 -12.81 20.47 -3.36
N ALA A 365 -13.33 19.25 -3.15
CA ALA A 365 -14.68 18.91 -3.57
C ALA A 365 -15.74 19.80 -2.89
N ASP A 366 -15.61 20.04 -1.58
CA ASP A 366 -16.56 20.89 -0.86
C ASP A 366 -16.59 22.33 -1.39
N VAL A 367 -15.44 22.85 -1.85
CA VAL A 367 -15.33 24.20 -2.42
C VAL A 367 -15.79 24.27 -3.87
N LEU A 368 -15.66 23.18 -4.62
CA LEU A 368 -16.22 23.08 -5.98
C LEU A 368 -17.75 23.13 -5.97
N GLU A 369 -18.40 22.83 -4.84
CA GLU A 369 -19.84 23.03 -4.66
C GLU A 369 -20.23 24.47 -4.25
N MET A 370 -19.28 25.41 -4.15
CA MET A 370 -19.53 26.82 -3.82
C MET A 370 -19.70 27.70 -5.07
N ARG A 371 -20.09 28.97 -4.85
CA ARG A 371 -20.29 29.97 -5.92
C ARG A 371 -19.03 30.18 -6.78
N GLN A 372 -17.85 30.02 -6.19
CA GLN A 372 -16.54 30.19 -6.82
C GLN A 372 -16.06 28.94 -7.61
N ARG A 373 -16.95 27.98 -7.88
CA ARG A 373 -16.65 26.71 -8.57
C ARG A 373 -15.72 26.85 -9.79
N ARG A 374 -15.99 27.79 -10.70
CA ARG A 374 -15.20 27.93 -11.94
C ARG A 374 -13.72 28.21 -11.67
N MET A 375 -13.43 29.08 -10.70
CA MET A 375 -12.07 29.41 -10.31
C MET A 375 -11.36 28.20 -9.70
N PHE A 376 -12.05 27.46 -8.81
CA PHE A 376 -11.49 26.25 -8.19
C PHE A 376 -11.32 25.10 -9.17
N LEU A 377 -12.18 24.95 -10.18
CA LEU A 377 -11.98 23.98 -11.26
C LEU A 377 -10.70 24.26 -12.04
N VAL A 378 -10.47 25.52 -12.40
CA VAL A 378 -9.24 25.95 -13.10
C VAL A 378 -8.02 25.73 -12.19
N LEU A 379 -8.11 26.10 -10.92
CA LEU A 379 -7.03 25.90 -9.96
C LEU A 379 -6.68 24.41 -9.78
N SER A 380 -7.67 23.55 -9.56
CA SER A 380 -7.47 22.10 -9.46
C SER A 380 -6.86 21.52 -10.73
N GLY A 381 -7.34 21.94 -11.90
CA GLY A 381 -6.78 21.53 -13.19
C GLY A 381 -5.33 21.96 -13.35
N ALA A 382 -5.01 23.22 -13.01
CA ALA A 382 -3.65 23.76 -13.08
C ALA A 382 -2.70 23.03 -12.11
N ILE A 383 -3.13 22.76 -10.87
CA ILE A 383 -2.36 22.00 -9.88
C ILE A 383 -2.03 20.61 -10.42
N LEU A 384 -3.04 19.87 -10.92
CA LEU A 384 -2.83 18.52 -11.45
C LEU A 384 -1.92 18.52 -12.68
N PHE A 385 -2.11 19.49 -13.59
CA PHE A 385 -1.30 19.61 -14.79
C PHE A 385 0.17 19.92 -14.46
N MET A 386 0.42 20.89 -13.58
CA MET A 386 1.77 21.21 -13.13
C MET A 386 2.41 20.04 -12.39
N GLN A 387 1.65 19.34 -11.54
CA GLN A 387 2.14 18.16 -10.84
C GLN A 387 2.50 17.03 -11.81
N ALA A 388 1.69 16.80 -12.84
CA ALA A 388 1.96 15.82 -13.88
C ALA A 388 3.26 16.15 -14.65
N ILE A 389 3.45 17.40 -15.07
CA ILE A 389 4.68 17.84 -15.75
C ILE A 389 5.91 17.59 -14.87
N LEU A 390 5.86 18.01 -13.60
CA LEU A 390 6.97 17.82 -12.67
C LEU A 390 7.26 16.32 -12.45
N CYS A 391 6.23 15.51 -12.25
CA CYS A 391 6.39 14.06 -12.09
C CYS A 391 7.05 13.43 -13.32
N LEU A 392 6.54 13.73 -14.53
CA LEU A 392 7.07 13.23 -15.79
C LEU A 392 8.53 13.66 -16.01
N SER A 393 8.89 14.89 -15.64
CA SER A 393 10.26 15.41 -15.75
C SER A 393 11.25 14.70 -14.81
N LEU A 394 10.76 14.15 -13.70
CA LEU A 394 11.57 13.46 -12.68
C LEU A 394 11.66 11.95 -12.90
N LEU A 395 10.86 11.36 -13.79
CA LEU A 395 10.93 9.93 -14.09
C LEU A 395 12.35 9.45 -14.47
N PRO A 396 13.15 10.18 -15.27
CA PRO A 396 14.52 9.77 -15.57
C PRO A 396 15.42 9.72 -14.34
N GLU A 397 15.19 10.61 -13.36
CA GLU A 397 15.95 10.63 -12.10
C GLU A 397 15.53 9.48 -11.19
N ILE A 398 14.24 9.13 -11.16
CA ILE A 398 13.74 7.97 -10.40
C ILE A 398 14.19 6.64 -11.04
N ALA A 399 14.47 6.64 -12.34
CA ALA A 399 14.98 5.48 -13.06
C ALA A 399 16.48 5.24 -12.89
N ARG A 400 17.22 6.18 -12.31
CA ARG A 400 18.62 6.01 -11.90
C ARG A 400 18.67 5.41 -10.51
#